data_AF-A0A3C0FYA6-F1
#
_entry.id   AF-A0A3C0FYA6-F1
#
_cell.length_a   1.000
_cell.length_b   1.000
_cell.length_c   1.000
_cell.angle_alpha   90.00
_cell.angle_beta   90.00
_cell.angle_gamma   90.00
#
_symmetry.space_group_name_H-M   'P 1'
#
loop_
_entity.id
_entity.type
_entity.pdbx_description
1 polymer ?
#
loop_
_entity_poly.entity_id
_entity_poly.type
_entity_poly.pdbx_seq_one_letter_code
_entity_poly.pdbx_strand_id
1 'polypeptide(L)'
;MADTSFFGRLKTLFSTGTVMRRGMDGRVRVTDTNKLQSVGNLATNKIIDRYSRLFGAATQTQTFGTAANYQTLRLSLFNDYEAMDDDSIISSALDIYSDES
;
A
#
# COMPACT_ATOMS: atom_id res chain seq x y z
N MET A 1 -19.89 -29.76 0.27
CA MET A 1 -19.43 -29.20 -1.02
C MET A 1 -19.99 -27.80 -1.13
N ALA A 2 -19.17 -26.82 -1.52
CA ALA A 2 -19.64 -25.43 -1.64
C ALA A 2 -20.68 -25.33 -2.78
N ASP A 3 -21.80 -24.64 -2.53
CA ASP A 3 -22.82 -24.39 -3.53
C ASP A 3 -22.26 -23.43 -4.60
N THR A 4 -22.00 -23.97 -5.79
CA THR A 4 -21.44 -23.21 -6.92
C THR A 4 -22.50 -22.52 -7.77
N SER A 5 -23.79 -22.62 -7.41
CA SER A 5 -24.87 -21.94 -8.12
C SER A 5 -24.68 -20.41 -8.09
N PHE A 6 -25.21 -19.73 -9.09
CA PHE A 6 -25.14 -18.27 -9.20
C PHE A 6 -25.71 -17.59 -7.93
N PHE A 7 -26.85 -18.08 -7.44
CA PHE A 7 -27.45 -17.62 -6.19
C PHE A 7 -26.62 -17.97 -4.95
N GLY A 8 -25.98 -19.14 -4.91
CA GLY A 8 -25.04 -19.52 -3.83
C GLY A 8 -23.85 -18.57 -3.74
N ARG A 9 -23.24 -18.24 -4.88
CA ARG A 9 -22.13 -17.28 -4.96
C ARG A 9 -22.55 -15.86 -4.57
N LEU A 10 -23.72 -15.40 -5.03
CA LEU A 10 -24.27 -14.10 -4.62
C LEU A 10 -24.51 -14.06 -3.11
N LYS A 11 -25.08 -15.12 -2.53
CA LYS A 11 -25.30 -15.23 -1.08
C LYS A 11 -23.98 -15.15 -0.30
N THR A 12 -22.93 -15.85 -0.75
CA THR A 12 -21.60 -15.77 -0.13
C THR A 12 -20.99 -14.37 -0.29
N LEU A 13 -21.07 -13.77 -1.48
CA LEU A 13 -20.55 -12.41 -1.75
C LEU A 13 -21.21 -11.35 -0.86
N PHE A 14 -22.54 -11.43 -0.67
CA PHE A 14 -23.26 -10.49 0.19
C PHE A 14 -23.16 -10.84 1.68
N SER A 15 -22.77 -12.08 2.05
CA SER A 15 -22.61 -12.48 3.44
C SER A 15 -21.39 -11.86 4.14
N THR A 16 -20.37 -11.46 3.38
CA THR A 16 -19.10 -10.95 3.95
C THR A 16 -18.97 -9.43 3.92
N GLY A 17 -19.86 -8.72 3.21
CA GLY A 17 -19.72 -7.27 2.97
C GLY A 17 -20.48 -6.37 3.94
N THR A 18 -21.43 -6.91 4.75
CA THR A 18 -22.27 -6.07 5.62
C THR A 18 -22.36 -6.62 7.03
N VAL A 19 -22.01 -5.80 8.02
CA VAL A 19 -22.18 -6.12 9.44
C VAL A 19 -23.40 -5.37 9.95
N MET A 20 -24.39 -6.12 10.43
CA MET A 20 -25.60 -5.58 11.07
C MET A 20 -25.43 -5.63 12.58
N ARG A 21 -25.53 -4.48 13.24
CA ARG A 21 -25.54 -4.41 14.71
C ARG A 21 -26.74 -3.62 15.22
N ARG A 22 -27.25 -4.00 16.39
CA ARG A 22 -28.24 -3.18 17.10
C ARG A 22 -27.50 -2.17 17.97
N GLY A 23 -27.78 -0.89 17.78
CA GLY A 23 -27.24 0.19 18.60
C GLY A 23 -27.90 0.24 19.98
N MET A 24 -27.28 0.98 20.91
CA MET A 24 -27.85 1.25 22.24
C MET A 24 -29.16 2.04 22.17
N ASP A 25 -29.41 2.74 21.06
CA ASP A 25 -30.67 3.41 20.72
C ASP A 25 -31.76 2.45 20.20
N GLY A 26 -31.48 1.14 20.19
CA GLY A 26 -32.40 0.10 19.73
C GLY A 26 -32.51 -0.02 18.21
N ARG A 27 -31.88 0.87 17.44
CA ARG A 27 -31.94 0.90 15.97
C ARG A 27 -30.93 -0.08 15.36
N VAL A 28 -31.31 -0.69 14.25
CA VAL A 28 -30.41 -1.56 13.48
C VAL A 28 -29.54 -0.68 12.59
N ARG A 29 -28.23 -0.75 12.78
CA ARG A 29 -27.25 -0.06 11.96
C ARG A 29 -26.55 -1.07 11.05
N VAL A 30 -26.71 -0.86 9.75
CA VAL A 30 -26.04 -1.66 8.71
C VAL A 30 -24.77 -0.92 8.31
N THR A 31 -23.62 -1.57 8.46
CA THR A 31 -22.32 -1.01 8.07
C THR A 31 -21.72 -1.88 6.98
N ASP A 32 -21.41 -1.26 5.84
CA ASP A 32 -20.67 -1.90 4.75
C ASP A 32 -19.17 -1.82 5.05
N THR A 33 -18.52 -2.97 5.15
CA THR A 33 -17.09 -3.09 5.49
C THR A 33 -16.20 -2.57 4.36
N ASN A 34 -16.62 -2.72 3.11
CA ASN A 34 -15.88 -2.22 1.96
C ASN A 34 -15.94 -0.70 1.91
N LYS A 35 -17.09 -0.10 2.23
CA LYS A 35 -17.22 1.36 2.36
C LYS A 35 -16.45 1.92 3.57
N LEU A 36 -16.31 1.14 4.63
CA LEU A 36 -15.51 1.52 5.81
C LEU A 36 -14.01 1.48 5.51
N GLN A 37 -13.56 0.51 4.70
CA GLN A 37 -12.16 0.34 4.31
C GLN A 37 -11.76 1.15 3.06
N SER A 38 -12.72 1.55 2.21
CA SER A 38 -12.47 2.44 1.09
C SER A 38 -12.06 3.81 1.64
N VAL A 39 -10.75 4.05 1.57
CA VAL A 39 -9.99 5.27 1.89
C VAL A 39 -10.89 6.51 2.05
N GLY A 40 -10.98 7.03 3.28
CA GLY A 40 -11.55 8.35 3.54
C GLY A 40 -12.52 8.47 4.72
N ASN A 41 -12.96 7.36 5.33
CA ASN A 41 -13.92 7.42 6.44
C ASN A 41 -13.36 6.96 7.79
N LEU A 42 -12.11 7.35 8.11
CA LEU A 42 -11.55 7.26 9.46
C LEU A 42 -12.14 8.36 10.38
N ALA A 43 -13.46 8.50 10.38
CA ALA A 43 -14.15 9.23 11.42
C ALA A 43 -14.14 8.36 12.68
N THR A 44 -13.03 8.41 13.45
CA THR A 44 -12.92 8.27 14.93
C THR A 44 -11.50 7.87 15.33
N ASN A 45 -10.47 8.58 14.89
CA ASN A 45 -9.19 8.54 15.61
C ASN A 45 -8.43 9.86 15.43
N LYS A 46 -8.91 10.89 16.15
CA LYS A 46 -8.26 12.20 16.23
C LYS A 46 -6.80 12.11 16.72
N ILE A 47 -6.44 11.01 17.41
CA ILE A 47 -5.08 10.74 17.90
C ILE A 47 -4.19 10.21 16.76
N ILE A 48 -4.69 9.28 15.94
CA ILE A 48 -3.93 8.73 14.80
C ILE A 48 -3.72 9.82 13.74
N ASP A 49 -4.75 10.64 13.45
CA ASP A 49 -4.64 11.79 12.55
C ASP A 49 -3.65 12.85 13.05
N ARG A 50 -3.56 13.06 14.37
CA ARG A 50 -2.59 14.00 14.96
C ARG A 50 -1.17 13.45 14.88
N TYR A 51 -0.97 12.17 15.17
CA TYR A 51 0.34 11.51 15.05
C TYR A 51 0.79 11.48 13.58
N SER A 52 -0.08 11.05 12.66
CA SER A 52 0.24 11.02 11.23
C SER A 52 0.49 12.41 10.65
N ARG A 53 -0.18 13.46 11.13
CA ARG A 53 0.12 14.84 10.72
C ARG A 53 1.44 15.35 11.31
N LEU A 54 1.72 15.08 12.59
CA LEU A 54 2.97 15.53 13.22
C LEU A 54 4.20 14.84 12.61
N PHE A 55 4.14 13.54 12.35
CA PHE A 55 5.26 12.77 11.82
C PHE A 55 5.24 12.65 10.29
N GLY A 56 4.08 12.78 9.64
CA GLY A 56 3.93 12.70 8.18
C GLY A 56 4.06 14.04 7.45
N ALA A 57 3.81 15.19 8.10
CA ALA A 57 4.05 16.50 7.49
C ALA A 57 5.54 16.76 7.21
N ALA A 58 6.45 16.11 7.94
CA ALA A 58 7.88 16.14 7.66
C ALA A 58 8.25 15.44 6.33
N THR A 59 7.36 14.61 5.78
CA THR A 59 7.58 13.91 4.50
C THR A 59 6.94 14.63 3.32
N GLN A 60 5.99 15.55 3.54
CA GLN A 60 5.20 16.18 2.47
C GLN A 60 5.83 17.43 1.85
N THR A 61 6.95 17.93 2.36
CA THR A 61 7.73 19.00 1.74
C THR A 61 8.62 18.53 0.58
N GLN A 62 8.59 17.25 0.20
CA GLN A 62 9.44 16.67 -0.84
C GLN A 62 8.75 16.46 -2.21
N THR A 63 7.48 16.84 -2.38
CA THR A 63 6.75 16.57 -3.63
C THR A 63 7.05 17.53 -4.77
N PHE A 64 7.66 18.70 -4.52
CA PHE A 64 8.10 19.62 -5.58
C PHE A 64 9.57 19.45 -5.97
N GLY A 65 10.34 18.67 -5.21
CA GLY A 65 11.76 18.42 -5.48
C GLY A 65 12.05 17.20 -6.36
N THR A 66 11.13 16.24 -6.44
CA THR A 66 11.37 14.97 -7.15
C THR A 66 11.34 15.10 -8.67
N ALA A 67 10.51 15.99 -9.23
CA ALA A 67 10.47 16.23 -10.67
C ALA A 67 11.73 16.94 -11.19
N ALA A 68 12.26 17.91 -10.43
CA ALA A 68 13.51 18.61 -10.77
C ALA A 68 14.75 17.74 -10.56
N ASN A 69 14.72 16.82 -9.58
CA ASN A 69 15.84 15.92 -9.32
C ASN A 69 15.86 14.66 -10.19
N TYR A 70 14.85 14.41 -11.03
CA TYR A 70 14.81 13.18 -11.83
C TYR A 70 16.02 13.05 -12.78
N GLN A 71 16.48 14.17 -13.36
CA GLN A 71 17.66 14.17 -14.23
C GLN A 71 18.94 13.85 -13.44
N THR A 72 19.11 14.46 -12.27
CA THR A 72 20.25 14.22 -11.37
C THR A 72 20.26 12.80 -10.82
N LEU A 73 19.10 12.30 -10.37
CA LEU A 73 18.94 10.94 -9.84
C LEU A 73 19.18 9.88 -10.91
N ARG A 74 18.82 10.17 -12.17
CA ARG A 74 19.11 9.25 -13.28
C ARG A 74 20.62 9.14 -13.54
N LEU A 75 21.35 10.27 -13.52
CA LEU A 75 22.80 10.29 -13.67
C LEU A 75 23.51 9.58 -12.51
N SER A 76 23.05 9.78 -11.27
CA SER A 76 23.63 9.06 -10.12
C SER A 76 23.42 7.56 -10.23
N LEU A 77 22.23 7.10 -10.64
CA LEU A 77 21.97 5.68 -10.83
C LEU A 77 22.88 5.06 -11.90
N PHE A 78 23.12 5.74 -13.03
CA PHE A 78 24.04 5.22 -14.04
C PHE A 78 25.48 5.12 -13.52
N ASN A 79 25.96 6.12 -12.78
CA ASN A 79 27.27 6.06 -12.15
C ASN A 79 27.37 4.94 -11.11
N ASP A 80 26.32 4.72 -10.32
CA ASP A 80 26.29 3.62 -9.34
C ASP A 80 26.36 2.25 -10.05
N TYR A 81 25.73 2.10 -11.22
CA TYR A 81 25.85 0.88 -12.03
C TYR A 81 27.23 0.67 -12.64
N GLU A 82 27.91 1.74 -13.10
CA GLU A 82 29.30 1.61 -13.57
C GLU A 82 30.23 1.27 -12.39
N ALA A 83 30.04 1.89 -11.23
CA ALA A 83 30.84 1.61 -10.04
C ALA A 83 30.62 0.19 -9.47
N MET A 84 29.50 -0.46 -9.80
CA MET A 84 29.26 -1.86 -9.42
C MET A 84 30.17 -2.85 -10.17
N ASP A 85 30.65 -2.50 -11.36
CA ASP A 85 31.61 -3.32 -12.11
C ASP A 85 33.03 -3.21 -11.52
N ASP A 86 33.37 -2.02 -10.99
CA ASP A 86 34.65 -1.78 -10.32
C ASP A 86 34.76 -2.46 -8.93
N ASP A 87 33.64 -2.88 -8.32
CA ASP A 87 33.65 -3.60 -7.05
C ASP A 87 33.83 -5.11 -7.25
N SER A 88 35.01 -5.59 -6.84
CA SER A 88 35.41 -7.00 -6.89
C SER A 88 34.42 -8.00 -6.25
N ILE A 89 33.63 -7.58 -5.25
CA ILE A 89 32.64 -8.45 -4.59
C ILE A 89 31.35 -8.54 -5.42
N ILE A 90 30.91 -7.43 -5.98
CA ILE A 90 29.66 -7.36 -6.77
C ILE A 90 29.88 -7.97 -8.15
N SER A 91 31.02 -7.67 -8.80
CA SER A 91 31.42 -8.21 -10.09
C SER A 91 31.51 -9.75 -10.06
N SER A 92 32.15 -10.34 -9.04
CA SER A 92 32.25 -11.80 -8.91
C SER A 92 30.90 -12.50 -8.66
N ALA A 93 29.94 -11.84 -7.99
CA ALA A 93 28.59 -12.37 -7.82
C ALA A 93 27.76 -12.29 -9.12
N LEU A 94 28.00 -11.26 -9.93
CA LEU A 94 27.33 -11.08 -11.23
C LEU A 94 27.82 -12.10 -12.27
N ASP A 95 29.13 -12.37 -12.31
CA ASP A 95 29.72 -13.42 -13.17
C ASP A 95 29.09 -14.79 -12.89
N ILE A 96 28.95 -15.16 -11.61
CA ILE A 96 28.30 -16.43 -11.22
C ILE A 96 26.85 -16.48 -11.70
N TYR A 97 26.09 -15.38 -11.57
CA TYR A 97 24.71 -15.32 -12.02
C TYR A 97 24.58 -15.41 -13.55
N SER A 98 25.51 -14.80 -14.29
CA SER A 98 25.54 -14.83 -15.75
C SER A 98 26.00 -16.18 -16.32
N ASP A 99 26.86 -16.91 -15.61
CA ASP A 99 27.29 -18.26 -16.01
C ASP A 99 26.22 -19.35 -15.75
N GLU A 100 25.29 -19.13 -14.81
CA GLU A 100 24.23 -20.09 -14.46
C GLU A 100 22.91 -19.92 -15.25
N SER A 101 22.76 -18.87 -16.07
CA SER A 101 21.55 -18.59 -16.89
C SER A 101 21.66 -19.03 -18.34
#